data_AF-A0A662IZQ6-F1
#
_entry.id   AF-A0A662IZQ6-F1
#
_cell.length_a   1.000
_cell.length_b   1.000
_cell.length_c   1.000
_cell.angle_alpha   90.00
_cell.angle_beta   90.00
_cell.angle_gamma   90.00
#
_symmetry.space_group_name_H-M   'P 1'
#
loop_
_entity.id
_entity.type
_entity.pdbx_description
1 polymer ?
#
loop_
_entity_poly.entity_id
_entity_poly.type
_entity_poly.pdbx_seq_one_letter_code
_entity_poly.pdbx_strand_id
1 'polypeptide(L)'
;MSRQFSSEESRSIIDKLFGHYKKKIITEREFRHFLEGLGYSAEEIDEILFQAFKQGLIDLGVEQVGRKYVMAILKPLGDEEEE
;
A
#
# COMPACT_ATOMS: atom_id res chain seq x y z
N MET A 1 20.80 -3.21 -5.33
CA MET A 1 20.19 -3.31 -6.68
C MET A 1 18.72 -3.01 -6.48
N SER A 2 18.28 -1.78 -6.77
CA SER A 2 16.88 -1.39 -6.59
C SER A 2 16.06 -2.02 -7.70
N ARG A 3 15.23 -3.02 -7.36
CA ARG A 3 14.30 -3.61 -8.30
C ARG A 3 13.26 -2.55 -8.65
N GLN A 4 13.15 -2.17 -9.92
CA GLN A 4 12.05 -1.33 -10.39
C GLN A 4 10.81 -2.21 -10.55
N PHE A 5 9.77 -1.93 -9.78
CA PHE A 5 8.48 -2.61 -9.90
C PHE A 5 7.69 -1.99 -11.05
N SER A 6 7.13 -2.84 -11.92
CA SER A 6 6.20 -2.35 -12.94
C SER A 6 4.88 -1.90 -12.31
N SER A 7 4.08 -1.12 -13.04
CA SER A 7 2.74 -0.73 -12.60
C SER A 7 1.83 -1.94 -12.37
N GLU A 8 1.97 -2.98 -13.19
CA GLU A 8 1.20 -4.22 -13.05
C GLU A 8 1.62 -5.03 -11.83
N GLU A 9 2.91 -5.12 -11.55
CA GLU A 9 3.42 -5.77 -10.33
C GLU A 9 2.93 -5.02 -9.09
N SER A 10 3.05 -3.69 -9.08
CA SER A 10 2.59 -2.84 -7.97
C SER A 10 1.09 -3.02 -7.73
N ARG A 11 0.27 -2.98 -8.77
CA ARG A 11 -1.18 -3.22 -8.66
C ARG A 11 -1.51 -4.59 -8.10
N SER A 12 -0.86 -5.64 -8.62
CA SER A 12 -1.06 -7.02 -8.13
C SER A 12 -0.71 -7.17 -6.64
N ILE A 13 0.36 -6.53 -6.20
CA ILE A 13 0.79 -6.53 -4.81
C ILE A 13 -0.24 -5.81 -3.92
N ILE A 14 -0.68 -4.62 -4.32
CA ILE A 14 -1.66 -3.82 -3.58
C ILE A 14 -3.02 -4.54 -3.50
N ASP A 15 -3.47 -5.17 -4.59
CA ASP A 15 -4.72 -5.93 -4.58
C ASP A 15 -4.64 -7.15 -3.66
N LYS A 16 -3.51 -7.88 -3.64
CA LYS A 16 -3.27 -8.98 -2.69
C LYS A 16 -3.24 -8.48 -1.25
N LEU A 17 -2.62 -7.33 -0.99
CA LEU A 17 -2.52 -6.71 0.33
C LEU A 17 -3.90 -6.39 0.90
N PHE A 18 -4.73 -5.65 0.16
CA PHE A 18 -6.09 -5.34 0.61
C PHE A 18 -6.99 -6.58 0.65
N GLY A 19 -6.79 -7.54 -0.26
CA GLY A 19 -7.47 -8.83 -0.24
C GLY A 19 -7.14 -9.68 1.00
N HIS A 20 -5.90 -9.62 1.48
CA HIS A 20 -5.44 -10.33 2.68
C HIS A 20 -6.09 -9.77 3.95
N TYR A 21 -6.01 -8.46 4.15
CA TYR A 21 -6.55 -7.81 5.35
C TYR A 21 -8.07 -7.67 5.32
N LYS A 22 -8.71 -7.70 4.13
CA LYS A 22 -10.14 -7.46 3.93
C LYS A 22 -10.62 -6.12 4.53
N LYS A 23 -9.74 -5.12 4.54
CA LYS A 23 -10.00 -3.76 5.02
C LYS A 23 -9.79 -2.77 3.88
N LYS A 24 -10.44 -1.60 3.97
CA LYS A 24 -10.20 -0.47 3.06
C LYS A 24 -9.03 0.43 3.50
N ILE A 25 -8.66 0.32 4.78
CA ILE A 25 -7.60 1.09 5.44
C ILE A 25 -6.71 0.10 6.16
N ILE A 26 -5.41 0.24 5.96
CA ILE A 26 -4.38 -0.51 6.67
C ILE A 26 -3.33 0.47 7.18
N THR A 27 -2.67 0.12 8.27
CA THR A 27 -1.54 0.90 8.79
C THR A 27 -0.27 0.63 7.99
N GLU A 28 0.68 1.57 8.03
CA GLU A 28 2.04 1.34 7.49
C GLU A 28 2.66 0.05 8.04
N ARG A 29 2.41 -0.26 9.32
CA ARG A 29 2.92 -1.48 9.95
C ARG A 29 2.33 -2.74 9.32
N GLU A 30 1.02 -2.76 9.04
CA GLU A 30 0.37 -3.87 8.34
C GLU A 30 0.88 -4.00 6.89
N PHE A 31 1.11 -2.88 6.22
CA PHE A 31 1.70 -2.84 4.88
C PHE A 31 3.11 -3.46 4.86
N ARG A 32 4.01 -2.96 5.72
CA ARG A 32 5.39 -3.48 5.83
C ARG A 32 5.39 -4.96 6.18
N HIS A 33 4.62 -5.37 7.18
CA HIS A 33 4.59 -6.75 7.64
C HIS A 33 4.12 -7.74 6.57
N PHE A 34 3.12 -7.35 5.76
CA PHE A 34 2.65 -8.19 4.66
C PHE A 34 3.72 -8.38 3.58
N LEU A 35 4.39 -7.30 3.19
CA LEU A 35 5.42 -7.35 2.14
C LEU A 35 6.70 -8.04 2.61
N GLU A 36 7.09 -7.86 3.88
CA GLU A 36 8.16 -8.65 4.50
C GLU A 36 7.83 -10.15 4.46
N GLY A 37 6.56 -10.53 4.69
CA GLY A 37 6.08 -11.90 4.57
C GLY A 37 6.15 -12.47 3.14
N LEU A 38 6.17 -11.60 2.13
CA LEU A 38 6.39 -11.97 0.73
C LEU A 38 7.89 -11.99 0.34
N GLY A 39 8.78 -11.62 1.26
CA GLY A 39 10.23 -11.63 1.06
C GLY A 39 10.81 -10.32 0.51
N TYR A 40 10.04 -9.23 0.52
CA TYR A 40 10.55 -7.92 0.12
C TYR A 40 11.42 -7.29 1.20
N SER A 41 12.52 -6.66 0.79
CA SER A 41 13.36 -5.85 1.67
C SER A 41 12.72 -4.51 2.00
N ALA A 42 13.20 -3.85 3.06
CA ALA A 42 12.70 -2.53 3.46
C ALA A 42 12.80 -1.49 2.33
N GLU A 43 13.90 -1.50 1.55
CA GLU A 43 14.09 -0.60 0.41
C GLU A 43 13.05 -0.87 -0.70
N GLU A 44 12.76 -2.14 -1.00
CA GLU A 44 11.74 -2.51 -1.99
C GLU A 44 10.34 -2.14 -1.52
N ILE A 45 10.06 -2.29 -0.22
CA ILE A 45 8.78 -1.91 0.39
C ILE A 45 8.53 -0.42 0.26
N ASP A 46 9.55 0.41 0.55
CA ASP A 46 9.45 1.86 0.40
C ASP A 46 9.27 2.25 -1.08
N GLU A 47 9.94 1.57 -2.02
CA GLU A 47 9.75 1.77 -3.46
C GLU A 47 8.33 1.38 -3.91
N ILE A 48 7.81 0.23 -3.47
CA ILE A 48 6.44 -0.21 -3.77
C ILE A 48 5.43 0.81 -3.24
N LEU A 49 5.62 1.30 -2.02
CA LEU A 49 4.76 2.31 -1.42
C LEU A 49 4.76 3.60 -2.26
N PHE A 50 5.95 4.09 -2.62
CA PHE A 50 6.10 5.30 -3.42
C PHE A 50 5.49 5.17 -4.81
N GLN A 51 5.74 4.05 -5.51
CA GLN A 51 5.17 3.79 -6.83
C GLN A 51 3.65 3.63 -6.76
N ALA A 52 3.13 2.90 -5.78
CA ALA A 52 1.69 2.73 -5.61
C ALA A 52 0.98 4.07 -5.36
N PHE A 53 1.54 4.93 -4.51
CA PHE A 53 1.01 6.27 -4.27
C PHE A 53 1.06 7.13 -5.53
N LYS A 54 2.21 7.16 -6.22
CA LYS A 54 2.40 7.93 -7.45
C LYS A 54 1.47 7.49 -8.57
N GLN A 55 1.12 6.21 -8.63
CA GLN A 55 0.22 5.63 -9.63
C GLN A 55 -1.27 5.72 -9.24
N GLY A 56 -1.60 6.33 -8.09
CA GLY A 56 -2.97 6.40 -7.60
C GLY A 56 -3.56 5.03 -7.22
N LEU A 57 -2.72 4.05 -6.93
CA LEU A 57 -3.15 2.71 -6.47
C LEU A 57 -3.48 2.70 -4.97
N ILE A 58 -2.98 3.69 -4.22
CA ILE A 58 -3.20 3.91 -2.79
C ILE A 58 -3.26 5.41 -2.49
N ASP A 59 -3.97 5.75 -1.42
CA ASP A 59 -3.90 7.06 -0.78
C ASP A 59 -3.19 6.96 0.56
N LEU A 60 -2.53 8.05 0.95
CA LEU A 60 -1.87 8.18 2.25
C LEU A 60 -2.69 9.10 3.15
N GLY A 61 -3.00 8.61 4.35
CA GLY A 61 -3.72 9.34 5.37
C GLY A 61 -3.10 9.16 6.75
N VAL A 62 -3.81 9.63 7.76
CA VAL A 62 -3.41 9.48 9.15
C VAL A 62 -4.58 8.84 9.90
N GLU A 63 -4.29 7.76 10.63
CA GLU A 63 -5.26 7.08 11.49
C GLU A 63 -4.83 7.18 12.95
N GLN A 64 -5.79 7.41 13.84
CA GLN A 64 -5.54 7.41 15.28
C GLN A 64 -5.66 5.98 15.83
N VAL A 65 -4.53 5.40 16.19
CA VAL A 65 -4.46 4.09 16.86
C VAL A 65 -4.15 4.33 18.34
N GLY A 66 -5.21 4.34 19.15
CA GLY A 66 -5.14 4.66 20.58
C GLY A 66 -4.78 6.13 20.83
N ARG A 67 -3.61 6.38 21.43
CA ARG A 67 -3.08 7.74 21.70
C ARG A 67 -2.03 8.21 20.68
N LYS A 68 -1.82 7.46 19.59
CA LYS A 68 -0.83 7.77 18.56
C LYS A 68 -1.49 7.93 17.22
N TYR A 69 -0.98 8.85 16.42
CA TYR A 69 -1.29 8.97 15.01
C TYR A 69 -0.28 8.14 14.22
N VAL A 70 -0.76 7.30 13.32
CA VAL A 70 0.06 6.47 12.44
C VAL A 70 -0.31 6.72 10.99
N MET A 71 0.64 6.50 10.08
CA MET A 71 0.35 6.57 8.65
C MET A 71 -0.61 5.44 8.28
N ALA A 72 -1.69 5.84 7.62
CA ALA A 72 -2.69 4.97 7.07
C ALA A 72 -2.54 4.91 5.55
N ILE A 73 -2.70 3.72 5.00
CA ILE A 73 -2.66 3.45 3.58
C ILE A 73 -4.06 2.98 3.20
N LEU A 74 -4.71 3.73 2.32
CA LEU A 74 -6.09 3.52 1.93
C LEU A 74 -6.12 2.97 0.50
N LYS A 75 -7.06 2.05 0.25
CA LYS A 75 -7.40 1.71 -1.12
C LYS A 75 -8.18 2.91 -1.68
N PRO A 76 -7.79 3.49 -2.82
CA PRO A 76 -8.57 4.54 -3.45
C PRO A 76 -9.96 3.96 -3.65
N LEU A 77 -10.98 4.69 -3.21
CA LEU A 77 -12.33 4.45 -3.69
C LEU A 77 -12.21 4.79 -5.17
N GLY A 78 -12.04 3.76 -6.01
CA GLY A 78 -11.71 3.97 -7.41
C GLY A 78 -12.61 5.04 -7.99
N ASP A 79 -12.04 5.87 -8.85
CA ASP A 79 -12.83 6.61 -9.82
C ASP A 79 -13.77 5.59 -10.48
N GLU A 80 -15.01 5.55 -10.02
CA GLU A 80 -16.12 5.64 -10.95
C GLU A 80 -15.85 6.94 -11.71
N GLU A 81 -15.03 6.87 -12.75
CA GLU A 81 -15.07 7.86 -13.82
C GLU A 81 -16.52 7.81 -14.31
N GLU A 82 -17.36 8.69 -13.78
CA GLU A 82 -18.43 9.30 -14.56
C GLU A 82 -17.74 9.94 -15.76
N GLU A 83 -17.66 9.22 -16.89
CA GLU A 83 -17.87 9.73 -18.26
C GLU A 83 -17.93 8.61 -19.32
#